data_AF-A0A7S0QJU9-F1
#
_entry.id   AF-A0A7S0QJU9-F1
#
_cell.length_a   1.000
_cell.length_b   1.000
_cell.length_c   1.000
_cell.angle_alpha   90.00
_cell.angle_beta   90.00
_cell.angle_gamma   90.00
#
_symmetry.space_group_name_H-M   'P 1'
#
loop_
_entity.id
_entity.type
_entity.pdbx_description
1 polymer ?
#
loop_
_entity_poly.entity_id
_entity_poly.type
_entity_poly.pdbx_seq_one_letter_code
_entity_poly.pdbx_strand_id
1 'polypeptide(L)'
;KMAQVAMMQLRTRFTEALGITVPIMSGPMAGVAGGELAAAVARAGGLGFIAAGHARDLEFIDQQVKLFRAKTADLDPKPPLSIGFITFCSFPTGHVEEVLKRHRPEIVQFFAPALMINETKESNLELARRYGAKYVMAQVGCLRDIKQAIDAGFDVIIAQGREAGGHGLRSELGG
;
A
#
# COMPACT_ATOMS: atom_id res chain seq x y z
N LYS A 1 -12.78 35.09 14.37
CA LYS A 1 -13.67 33.98 13.95
C LYS A 1 -13.33 33.65 12.50
N MET A 2 -12.34 32.78 12.27
CA MET A 2 -12.01 32.28 10.94
C MET A 2 -13.18 31.43 10.48
N ALA A 3 -13.85 31.86 9.41
CA ALA A 3 -14.94 31.11 8.80
C ALA A 3 -14.43 29.71 8.45
N GLN A 4 -15.09 28.72 9.03
CA GLN A 4 -14.94 27.31 8.71
C GLN A 4 -15.35 27.16 7.25
N VAL A 5 -14.37 27.23 6.34
CA VAL A 5 -14.53 26.68 5.00
C VAL A 5 -14.86 25.21 5.27
N ALA A 6 -16.11 24.83 5.09
CA ALA A 6 -16.48 23.44 5.03
C ALA A 6 -15.66 22.85 3.88
N MET A 7 -14.54 22.20 4.22
CA MET A 7 -13.70 21.48 3.27
C MET A 7 -14.64 20.52 2.53
N MET A 8 -14.94 20.85 1.27
CA MET A 8 -15.83 20.07 0.44
C MET A 8 -15.13 18.73 0.19
N GLN A 9 -15.52 17.71 0.95
CA GLN A 9 -14.91 16.39 0.89
C GLN A 9 -15.18 15.79 -0.50
N LEU A 10 -14.12 15.54 -1.28
CA LEU A 10 -14.22 14.87 -2.57
C LEU A 10 -14.58 13.39 -2.33
N ARG A 11 -15.86 13.06 -2.48
CA ARG A 11 -16.34 11.68 -2.42
C ARG A 11 -16.03 10.97 -3.73
N THR A 12 -15.25 9.91 -3.63
CA THR A 12 -14.83 9.06 -4.74
C THR A 12 -15.01 7.59 -4.37
N ARG A 13 -14.99 6.71 -5.36
CA ARG A 13 -14.94 5.25 -5.13
C ARG A 13 -13.76 4.85 -4.21
N PHE A 14 -12.66 5.59 -4.28
CA PHE A 14 -11.47 5.35 -3.45
C PHE A 14 -11.71 5.69 -1.98
N THR A 15 -12.27 6.87 -1.69
CA THR A 15 -12.59 7.29 -0.32
C THR A 15 -13.66 6.40 0.32
N GLU A 16 -14.69 6.04 -0.45
CA GLU A 16 -15.79 5.19 0.02
C GLU A 16 -15.33 3.75 0.30
N ALA A 17 -14.56 3.15 -0.60
CA ALA A 17 -14.08 1.77 -0.41
C ALA A 17 -13.12 1.65 0.78
N LEU A 18 -12.22 2.61 0.97
CA LEU A 18 -11.15 2.53 1.96
C LEU A 18 -11.50 3.17 3.31
N GLY A 19 -12.65 3.84 3.41
CA GLY A 19 -13.07 4.52 4.65
C GLY A 19 -12.21 5.72 5.02
N ILE A 20 -11.68 6.44 4.01
CA ILE A 20 -10.86 7.65 4.18
C ILE A 20 -11.65 8.88 3.70
N THR A 21 -11.27 10.08 4.12
CA THR A 21 -11.99 11.31 3.78
C THR A 21 -11.35 12.07 2.63
N VAL A 22 -10.03 11.98 2.49
CA VAL A 22 -9.26 12.66 1.45
C VAL A 22 -8.81 11.64 0.40
N PRO A 23 -9.06 11.86 -0.91
CA PRO A 23 -8.68 10.93 -1.98
C PRO A 23 -7.18 11.01 -2.30
N ILE A 24 -6.33 11.00 -1.28
CA ILE A 24 -4.88 11.13 -1.38
C ILE A 24 -4.25 9.97 -0.63
N MET A 25 -3.27 9.36 -1.28
CA MET A 25 -2.46 8.27 -0.77
C MET A 25 -0.99 8.73 -0.71
N SER A 26 -0.34 8.48 0.44
CA SER A 26 1.12 8.55 0.56
C SER A 26 1.70 7.15 0.41
N GLY A 27 2.29 6.90 -0.76
CA GLY A 27 2.80 5.59 -1.13
C GLY A 27 4.00 5.12 -0.30
N PRO A 28 4.31 3.82 -0.34
CA PRO A 28 5.45 3.22 0.35
C PRO A 28 6.75 3.68 -0.30
N MET A 29 7.54 4.44 0.46
CA MET A 29 8.85 4.92 0.06
C MET A 29 9.90 4.35 1.01
N ALA A 30 10.76 3.45 0.50
CA ALA A 30 11.80 2.84 1.32
C ALA A 30 12.71 3.90 1.97
N GLY A 31 12.99 3.75 3.26
CA GLY A 31 13.80 4.69 4.04
C GLY A 31 13.08 5.96 4.51
N VAL A 32 11.84 6.21 4.05
CA VAL A 32 11.08 7.44 4.38
C VAL A 32 9.69 7.12 4.96
N ALA A 33 8.95 6.22 4.33
CA ALA A 33 7.58 5.89 4.72
C ALA A 33 7.56 4.87 5.87
N GLY A 34 7.65 5.37 7.10
CA GLY A 34 7.48 4.63 8.35
C GLY A 34 6.12 4.87 9.03
N GLY A 35 5.95 4.32 10.22
CA GLY A 35 4.71 4.41 10.99
C GLY A 35 4.31 5.83 11.38
N GLU A 36 5.28 6.72 11.57
CA GLU A 36 5.03 8.14 11.85
C GLU A 36 4.40 8.87 10.66
N LEU A 37 4.98 8.73 9.47
CA LEU A 37 4.42 9.33 8.26
C LEU A 37 3.05 8.73 7.94
N ALA A 38 2.90 7.40 8.06
CA ALA A 38 1.63 6.74 7.83
C ALA A 38 0.53 7.24 8.78
N ALA A 39 0.86 7.42 10.06
CA ALA A 39 -0.08 7.94 11.05
C ALA A 39 -0.45 9.41 10.78
N ALA A 40 0.53 10.25 10.43
CA ALA A 40 0.28 11.65 10.10
C ALA A 40 -0.68 11.79 8.90
N VAL A 41 -0.48 10.98 7.85
CA VAL A 41 -1.36 10.95 6.67
C VAL A 41 -2.76 10.45 7.04
N ALA A 42 -2.86 9.41 7.86
CA ALA A 42 -4.16 8.91 8.35
C ALA A 42 -4.92 9.98 9.15
N ARG A 43 -4.24 10.74 10.02
CA ARG A 43 -4.84 11.86 10.77
C ARG A 43 -5.30 13.00 9.86
N ALA A 44 -4.60 13.21 8.74
CA ALA A 44 -5.03 14.16 7.71
C ALA A 44 -6.20 13.63 6.85
N GLY A 45 -6.66 12.40 7.07
CA GLY A 45 -7.78 11.79 6.36
C GLY A 45 -7.42 11.07 5.08
N GLY A 46 -6.12 10.93 4.76
CA GLY A 46 -5.63 10.17 3.61
C GLY A 46 -5.21 8.74 3.96
N LEU A 47 -4.66 8.04 2.96
CA LEU A 47 -4.13 6.69 3.13
C LEU A 47 -2.59 6.70 3.23
N GLY A 48 -2.04 6.35 4.39
CA GLY A 48 -0.59 6.29 4.61
C GLY A 48 -0.06 4.85 4.61
N PHE A 49 1.08 4.62 3.97
CA PHE A 49 1.75 3.31 3.92
C PHE A 49 3.00 3.23 4.79
N ILE A 50 3.24 2.06 5.37
CA ILE A 50 4.56 1.65 5.88
C ILE A 50 5.28 0.88 4.76
N ALA A 51 6.50 1.28 4.42
CA ALA A 51 7.30 0.62 3.40
C ALA A 51 8.02 -0.61 3.97
N ALA A 52 7.70 -1.79 3.42
CA ALA A 52 8.35 -3.06 3.71
C ALA A 52 9.13 -3.63 2.52
N GLY A 53 9.29 -2.85 1.44
CA GLY A 53 9.89 -3.35 0.19
C GLY A 53 11.36 -3.79 0.28
N HIS A 54 12.14 -3.25 1.22
CA HIS A 54 13.52 -3.68 1.50
C HIS A 54 13.64 -4.34 2.87
N ALA A 55 12.53 -4.78 3.45
CA ALA A 55 12.52 -5.29 4.80
C ALA A 55 13.36 -6.57 4.85
N ARG A 56 14.62 -6.41 5.27
CA ARG A 56 15.48 -7.48 5.77
C ARG A 56 15.36 -7.59 7.29
N ASP A 57 14.76 -6.59 7.90
CA ASP A 57 14.63 -6.41 9.34
C ASP A 57 13.15 -6.40 9.72
N LEU A 58 12.65 -7.54 10.22
CA LEU A 58 11.28 -7.66 10.73
C LEU A 58 11.07 -6.81 11.98
N GLU A 59 12.11 -6.59 12.79
CA GLU A 59 12.00 -5.81 14.02
C GLU A 59 11.74 -4.35 13.69
N PHE A 60 12.38 -3.82 12.66
CA PHE A 60 12.07 -2.48 12.16
C PHE A 60 10.57 -2.35 11.78
N ILE A 61 10.02 -3.32 11.05
CA ILE A 61 8.59 -3.30 10.67
C ILE A 61 7.70 -3.41 11.91
N ASP A 62 8.03 -4.25 12.88
CA ASP A 62 7.33 -4.33 14.16
C ASP A 62 7.27 -2.96 14.86
N GLN A 63 8.40 -2.27 14.92
CA GLN A 63 8.50 -0.94 15.52
C GLN A 63 7.64 0.08 14.76
N GLN A 64 7.66 0.07 13.42
CA GLN A 64 6.84 0.98 12.61
C GLN A 64 5.34 0.72 12.79
N VAL A 65 4.91 -0.56 12.84
CA VAL A 65 3.51 -0.92 13.05
C VAL A 65 3.05 -0.50 14.46
N LYS A 66 3.86 -0.74 15.49
CA LYS A 66 3.59 -0.27 16.86
C LYS A 66 3.44 1.24 16.91
N LEU A 67 4.35 1.97 16.27
CA LEU A 67 4.33 3.43 16.22
C LEU A 67 3.07 3.96 15.52
N PHE A 68 2.70 3.37 14.39
CA PHE A 68 1.46 3.71 13.68
C PHE A 68 0.24 3.52 14.58
N ARG A 69 0.07 2.32 15.16
CA ARG A 69 -1.07 2.01 16.01
C ARG A 69 -1.14 2.91 17.24
N ALA A 70 -0.01 3.25 17.86
CA ALA A 70 0.06 4.18 18.98
C ALA A 70 -0.36 5.60 18.59
N LYS A 71 0.14 6.13 17.46
CA LYS A 71 -0.17 7.50 16.99
C LYS A 71 -1.57 7.66 16.40
N THR A 72 -2.29 6.57 16.16
CA THR A 72 -3.69 6.56 15.71
C THR A 72 -4.63 5.91 16.73
N ALA A 73 -4.17 5.70 17.98
CA ALA A 73 -4.94 5.02 19.02
C ALA A 73 -6.17 5.83 19.48
N ASP A 74 -6.20 7.13 19.24
CA ASP A 74 -7.28 8.05 19.56
C ASP A 74 -8.29 8.26 18.41
N LEU A 75 -7.97 7.83 17.19
CA LEU A 75 -8.85 8.01 16.04
C LEU A 75 -10.02 7.02 16.03
N ASP A 76 -11.21 7.51 15.66
CA ASP A 76 -12.41 6.71 15.43
C ASP A 76 -13.13 7.22 14.16
N PRO A 77 -13.34 6.39 13.12
CA PRO A 77 -12.93 4.99 13.01
C PRO A 77 -11.40 4.81 13.02
N LYS A 78 -10.96 3.61 13.39
CA LYS A 78 -9.53 3.24 13.32
C LYS A 78 -9.07 3.22 11.86
N PRO A 79 -7.97 3.90 11.51
CA PRO A 79 -7.44 3.84 10.16
C PRO A 79 -6.90 2.42 9.84
N PRO A 80 -7.04 1.96 8.58
CA PRO A 80 -6.50 0.67 8.16
C PRO A 80 -4.98 0.67 8.23
N LEU A 81 -4.38 -0.43 8.65
CA LEU A 81 -2.95 -0.64 8.50
C LEU A 81 -2.66 -0.97 7.03
N SER A 82 -1.80 -0.16 6.43
CA SER A 82 -1.42 -0.29 5.02
C SER A 82 0.08 -0.53 4.90
N ILE A 83 0.48 -1.62 4.25
CA ILE A 83 1.89 -2.00 4.08
C ILE A 83 2.18 -2.21 2.60
N GLY A 84 3.31 -1.66 2.14
CA GLY A 84 3.72 -1.72 0.75
C GLY A 84 5.00 -2.52 0.55
N PHE A 85 5.02 -3.35 -0.49
CA PHE A 85 6.14 -4.22 -0.85
C PHE A 85 6.66 -3.92 -2.25
N ILE A 86 7.93 -4.26 -2.47
CA ILE A 86 8.58 -4.24 -3.77
C ILE A 86 8.72 -5.68 -4.23
N THR A 87 7.97 -6.06 -5.25
CA THR A 87 7.75 -7.46 -5.62
C THR A 87 9.03 -8.21 -6.02
N PHE A 88 10.00 -7.56 -6.67
CA PHE A 88 11.29 -8.19 -7.01
C PHE A 88 12.24 -8.39 -5.81
N CYS A 89 11.97 -7.73 -4.67
CA CYS A 89 12.67 -7.95 -3.40
C CYS A 89 11.95 -8.96 -2.49
N SER A 90 10.77 -9.43 -2.89
CA SER A 90 9.82 -10.12 -2.02
C SER A 90 9.98 -11.64 -1.98
N PHE A 91 10.38 -12.27 -3.09
CA PHE A 91 10.34 -13.73 -3.23
C PHE A 91 11.63 -14.53 -3.05
N PRO A 92 12.86 -13.99 -3.12
CA PRO A 92 14.03 -14.80 -2.77
C PRO A 92 14.21 -15.00 -1.25
N THR A 93 13.39 -14.37 -0.39
CA THR A 93 13.65 -14.28 1.07
C THR A 93 12.51 -14.74 1.97
N GLY A 94 11.31 -15.05 1.44
CA GLY A 94 10.13 -15.40 2.25
C GLY A 94 9.61 -14.29 3.17
N HIS A 95 10.18 -13.09 3.09
CA HIS A 95 9.96 -12.03 4.08
C HIS A 95 8.56 -11.41 4.01
N VAL A 96 7.97 -11.34 2.81
CA VAL A 96 6.60 -10.82 2.64
C VAL A 96 5.58 -11.65 3.39
N GLU A 97 5.69 -12.98 3.30
CA GLU A 97 4.79 -13.89 4.01
C GLU A 97 4.89 -13.69 5.53
N GLU A 98 6.09 -13.55 6.09
CA GLU A 98 6.25 -13.32 7.53
C GLU A 98 5.72 -11.95 7.99
N VAL A 99 5.91 -10.88 7.22
CA VAL A 99 5.31 -9.57 7.51
C VAL A 99 3.78 -9.65 7.47
N LEU A 100 3.22 -10.28 6.44
CA LEU A 100 1.78 -10.44 6.29
C LEU A 100 1.18 -11.29 7.41
N LYS A 101 1.81 -12.42 7.73
CA LYS A 101 1.41 -13.32 8.81
C LYS A 101 1.42 -12.64 10.17
N ARG A 102 2.45 -11.84 10.46
CA ARG A 102 2.62 -11.15 11.74
C ARG A 102 1.67 -9.97 11.90
N HIS A 103 1.52 -9.14 10.88
CA HIS A 103 0.83 -7.85 11.01
C HIS A 103 -0.58 -7.81 10.43
N ARG A 104 -0.90 -8.73 9.52
CA ARG A 104 -2.23 -8.87 8.89
C ARG A 104 -2.82 -7.51 8.44
N PRO A 105 -2.09 -6.73 7.62
CA PRO A 105 -2.55 -5.42 7.20
C PRO A 105 -3.86 -5.52 6.41
N GLU A 106 -4.79 -4.60 6.65
CA GLU A 106 -6.05 -4.55 5.91
C GLU A 106 -5.84 -4.13 4.45
N ILE A 107 -4.77 -3.38 4.16
CA ILE A 107 -4.44 -2.89 2.82
C ILE A 107 -2.99 -3.26 2.49
N VAL A 108 -2.79 -3.84 1.31
CA VAL A 108 -1.46 -4.21 0.81
C VAL A 108 -1.22 -3.59 -0.55
N GLN A 109 -0.03 -3.03 -0.77
CA GLN A 109 0.40 -2.60 -2.10
C GLN A 109 1.58 -3.43 -2.58
N PHE A 110 1.56 -3.83 -3.85
CA PHE A 110 2.69 -4.42 -4.56
C PHE A 110 3.16 -3.51 -5.71
N PHE A 111 4.45 -3.15 -5.70
CA PHE A 111 5.12 -2.51 -6.83
C PHE A 111 5.56 -3.55 -7.86
N ALA A 112 5.27 -3.32 -9.15
CA ALA A 112 5.55 -4.26 -10.24
C ALA A 112 4.96 -5.66 -10.00
N PRO A 113 3.65 -5.79 -9.76
CA PRO A 113 3.06 -7.02 -9.27
C PRO A 113 3.06 -8.18 -10.27
N ALA A 114 3.43 -7.95 -11.54
CA ALA A 114 3.36 -8.87 -12.68
C ALA A 114 3.43 -10.33 -12.22
N LEU A 115 2.24 -10.91 -12.05
CA LEU A 115 1.89 -12.10 -11.26
C LEU A 115 3.08 -12.88 -10.74
N MET A 116 3.77 -12.33 -9.74
CA MET A 116 4.87 -13.04 -9.13
C MET A 116 4.30 -14.12 -8.23
N ILE A 117 4.86 -15.30 -8.43
CA ILE A 117 4.42 -16.55 -7.83
C ILE A 117 5.55 -17.04 -6.94
N ASN A 118 5.21 -17.45 -5.71
CA ASN A 118 6.18 -18.08 -4.80
C ASN A 118 6.49 -19.53 -5.21
N GLU A 119 7.40 -20.18 -4.49
CA GLU A 119 7.75 -21.59 -4.67
C GLU A 119 6.56 -22.55 -4.56
N THR A 120 5.49 -22.15 -3.84
CA THR A 120 4.24 -22.92 -3.69
C THR A 120 3.22 -22.70 -4.80
N LYS A 121 3.59 -21.96 -5.85
CA LYS A 121 2.74 -21.57 -6.98
C LYS A 121 1.62 -20.57 -6.65
N GLU A 122 1.68 -19.92 -5.50
CA GLU A 122 0.72 -18.89 -5.06
C GLU A 122 1.17 -17.49 -5.49
N SER A 123 0.23 -16.68 -5.97
CA SER A 123 0.46 -15.28 -6.34
C SER A 123 0.56 -14.34 -5.12
N ASN A 124 1.20 -13.19 -5.29
CA ASN A 124 1.18 -12.09 -4.30
C ASN A 124 -0.22 -11.73 -3.79
N LEU A 125 -1.21 -11.74 -4.69
CA LEU A 125 -2.60 -11.44 -4.35
C LEU A 125 -3.14 -12.47 -3.37
N GLU A 126 -3.07 -13.75 -3.74
CA GLU A 126 -3.53 -14.87 -2.92
C GLU A 126 -2.82 -14.89 -1.56
N LEU A 127 -1.50 -14.66 -1.54
CA LEU A 127 -0.71 -14.56 -0.31
C LEU A 127 -1.21 -13.43 0.60
N ALA A 128 -1.46 -12.23 0.05
CA ALA A 128 -2.02 -11.12 0.83
C ALA A 128 -3.43 -11.43 1.36
N ARG A 129 -4.28 -12.06 0.54
CA ARG A 129 -5.63 -12.48 0.95
C ARG A 129 -5.61 -13.52 2.06
N ARG A 130 -4.71 -14.51 1.97
CA ARG A 130 -4.51 -15.56 3.00
C ARG A 130 -4.32 -14.95 4.40
N TYR A 131 -3.61 -13.82 4.48
CA TYR A 131 -3.33 -13.13 5.73
C TYR A 131 -4.28 -11.97 6.06
N GLY A 132 -5.39 -11.86 5.33
CA GLY A 132 -6.52 -10.99 5.71
C GLY A 132 -6.54 -9.61 5.07
N ALA A 133 -5.73 -9.37 4.03
CA ALA A 133 -5.82 -8.12 3.27
C ALA A 133 -7.21 -7.98 2.62
N LYS A 134 -7.91 -6.90 2.95
CA LYS A 134 -9.22 -6.53 2.40
C LYS A 134 -9.09 -5.82 1.05
N TYR A 135 -8.00 -5.09 0.85
CA TYR A 135 -7.67 -4.48 -0.43
C TYR A 135 -6.21 -4.73 -0.79
N VAL A 136 -5.98 -5.14 -2.03
CA VAL A 136 -4.65 -5.38 -2.60
C VAL A 136 -4.50 -4.50 -3.84
N MET A 137 -3.46 -3.67 -3.81
CA MET A 137 -3.18 -2.64 -4.80
C MET A 137 -1.99 -3.03 -5.67
N ALA A 138 -2.10 -2.76 -6.97
CA ALA A 138 -1.10 -3.04 -7.98
C ALA A 138 -0.53 -1.73 -8.54
N GLN A 139 0.76 -1.46 -8.31
CA GLN A 139 1.45 -0.36 -8.99
C GLN A 139 2.11 -0.84 -10.29
N VAL A 140 1.68 -0.25 -11.41
CA VAL A 140 1.96 -0.69 -12.78
C VAL A 140 2.37 0.48 -13.66
N GLY A 141 3.18 0.22 -14.70
CA GLY A 141 3.74 1.25 -15.60
C GLY A 141 3.41 1.07 -17.09
N CYS A 142 2.71 0.00 -17.45
CA CYS A 142 2.28 -0.25 -18.83
C CYS A 142 0.91 -0.92 -18.90
N LEU A 143 0.26 -0.81 -20.06
CA LEU A 143 -1.07 -1.39 -20.32
C LEU A 143 -1.10 -2.91 -20.14
N ARG A 144 -0.02 -3.60 -20.52
CA ARG A 144 0.10 -5.04 -20.31
C ARG A 144 -0.03 -5.41 -18.84
N ASP A 145 0.67 -4.69 -17.96
CA ASP A 145 0.68 -4.98 -16.52
C ASP A 145 -0.65 -4.58 -15.87
N ILE A 146 -1.32 -3.53 -16.37
CA ILE A 146 -2.70 -3.19 -15.98
C ILE A 146 -3.64 -4.37 -16.26
N LYS A 147 -3.60 -4.91 -17.49
CA LYS A 147 -4.46 -6.03 -17.87
C LYS A 147 -4.23 -7.25 -16.98
N GLN A 148 -2.97 -7.61 -16.73
CA GLN A 148 -2.64 -8.72 -15.84
C GLN A 148 -3.14 -8.51 -14.41
N ALA A 149 -3.03 -7.30 -13.87
CA ALA A 149 -3.52 -7.00 -12.53
C ALA A 149 -5.05 -7.07 -12.44
N ILE A 150 -5.77 -6.63 -13.48
CA ILE A 150 -7.23 -6.77 -13.56
C ILE A 150 -7.63 -8.23 -13.66
N ASP A 151 -7.03 -8.99 -14.58
CA ASP A 151 -7.34 -10.41 -14.81
C ASP A 151 -7.06 -11.26 -13.55
N ALA A 152 -6.06 -10.86 -12.76
CA ALA A 152 -5.74 -11.49 -11.49
C ALA A 152 -6.70 -11.12 -10.34
N GLY A 153 -7.43 -10.01 -10.43
CA GLY A 153 -8.39 -9.57 -9.41
C GLY A 153 -7.82 -8.62 -8.35
N PHE A 154 -6.84 -7.78 -8.69
CA PHE A 154 -6.43 -6.67 -7.81
C PHE A 154 -7.56 -5.64 -7.66
N ASP A 155 -7.71 -5.06 -6.47
CA ASP A 155 -8.81 -4.12 -6.18
C ASP A 155 -8.54 -2.70 -6.69
N VAL A 156 -7.25 -2.30 -6.68
CA VAL A 156 -6.82 -0.94 -7.05
C VAL A 156 -5.61 -1.00 -7.97
N ILE A 157 -5.68 -0.25 -9.06
CA ILE A 157 -4.57 -0.02 -9.98
C ILE A 157 -3.95 1.35 -9.71
N ILE A 158 -2.65 1.38 -9.45
CA ILE A 158 -1.85 2.60 -9.31
C ILE A 158 -1.03 2.74 -10.60
N ALA A 159 -1.49 3.60 -11.51
CA ALA A 159 -0.79 3.89 -12.75
C ALA A 159 0.39 4.85 -12.50
N GLN A 160 1.62 4.37 -12.66
CA GLN A 160 2.83 5.15 -12.48
C GLN A 160 3.30 5.74 -13.82
N GLY A 161 3.30 7.06 -13.94
CA GLY A 161 3.89 7.79 -15.08
C GLY A 161 5.42 7.90 -14.97
N ARG A 162 6.04 8.45 -16.03
CA ARG A 162 7.50 8.61 -16.14
C ARG A 162 8.09 9.62 -15.16
N GLU A 163 7.28 10.55 -14.67
CA GLU A 163 7.63 11.63 -13.76
C GLU A 163 7.73 11.16 -12.30
N ALA A 164 7.25 9.96 -11.99
CA ALA A 164 7.26 9.43 -10.64
C ALA A 164 8.69 9.13 -10.16
N GLY A 165 8.98 9.46 -8.90
CA GLY A 165 10.25 9.12 -8.25
C GLY A 165 10.40 7.62 -7.98
N GLY A 166 11.63 7.18 -7.69
CA GLY A 166 11.96 5.80 -7.33
C GLY A 166 12.22 4.91 -8.55
N HIS A 167 11.92 3.61 -8.42
CA HIS A 167 12.12 2.66 -9.51
C HIS A 167 11.15 2.96 -10.66
N GLY A 168 11.70 3.15 -11.87
CA GLY A 168 10.91 3.27 -13.08
C GLY A 168 10.39 1.90 -13.54
N LEU A 169 9.09 1.80 -13.80
CA LEU A 169 8.50 0.64 -14.46
C LEU A 169 8.72 0.72 -15.99
N ARG A 170 8.68 -0.44 -16.68
CA ARG A 170 8.71 -0.48 -18.15
C ARG A 170 7.53 0.35 -18.68
N SER A 171 7.81 1.42 -19.41
CA SER A 171 6.80 2.41 -19.79
C SER A 171 6.09 2.05 -21.09
N GLU A 172 4.76 2.01 -21.08
CA GLU A 172 3.90 2.28 -22.25
C GLU A 172 2.75 3.26 -21.92
N LEU A 173 2.80 3.93 -20.75
CA LEU A 173 1.85 4.96 -20.35
C LEU A 173 2.52 6.34 -20.48
N GLY A 174 2.22 7.06 -21.57
CA GLY A 174 2.63 8.46 -21.77
C GLY A 174 4.04 8.63 -22.36
N GLY A 175 4.07 8.96 -23.65
CA GLY A 175 5.26 9.17 -24.49
C GLY A 175 5.00 8.69 -25.91
#